data_AF-A0A2M9P8Z5-F1
#
_entry.id   AF-A0A2M9P8Z5-F1
#
_cell.length_a   1.000
_cell.length_b   1.000
_cell.length_c   1.000
_cell.angle_alpha   90.00
_cell.angle_beta   90.00
_cell.angle_gamma   90.00
#
_symmetry.space_group_name_H-M   'P 1'
#
loop_
_entity.id
_entity.type
_entity.pdbx_description
1 polymer ?
#
loop_
_entity_poly.entity_id
_entity_poly.type
_entity_poly.pdbx_seq_one_letter_code
_entity_poly.pdbx_strand_id
1 'polypeptide(L)'
;QRPAVEPPLANQAFRANALWRDKLVFSTIQTFGTAATTISQMKWTGVALDANAHLARSAERLAHILGWLDGQLADPESGFQPGFLSIHDIFLAAHVRFVQARPLGIDLILPKYEKVASLLERLDERDSFKTNPIWWWEPGIIGYTPDGAPVFKGGDQPA
;
A
#
# COMPACT_ATOMS: atom_id res chain seq x y z
N GLN A 1 21.05 21.35 -1.22
CA GLN A 1 20.14 21.32 -0.07
C GLN A 1 18.86 20.59 -0.49
N ARG A 2 18.27 19.76 0.37
CA ARG A 2 16.93 19.22 0.09
C ARG A 2 15.93 20.39 0.15
N PRO A 3 14.97 20.47 -0.78
CA PRO A 3 13.92 21.49 -0.69
C PRO A 3 13.17 21.36 0.63
N ALA A 4 12.78 22.49 1.22
CA ALA A 4 11.91 22.50 2.38
C ALA A 4 10.51 22.05 1.93
N VAL A 5 10.02 20.94 2.49
CA VAL A 5 8.70 20.37 2.18
C VAL A 5 8.02 20.08 3.50
N GLU A 6 6.74 20.41 3.62
CA GLU A 6 5.94 20.18 4.82
C GLU A 6 4.96 19.00 4.65
N PRO A 7 4.89 18.04 5.60
CA PRO A 7 5.87 17.82 6.67
C PRO A 7 7.24 17.37 6.10
N PRO A 8 8.36 17.63 6.81
CA PRO A 8 9.68 17.18 6.41
C PRO A 8 9.78 15.65 6.46
N LEU A 9 10.69 15.07 5.67
CA LEU A 9 11.01 13.65 5.78
C LEU A 9 11.66 13.37 7.14
N ALA A 10 11.23 12.29 7.81
CA ALA A 10 11.85 11.83 9.05
C ALA A 10 13.33 11.53 8.84
N ASN A 11 14.18 12.04 9.72
CA ASN A 11 15.64 11.83 9.64
C ASN A 11 16.06 10.40 10.03
N GLN A 12 15.18 9.66 10.72
CA GLN A 12 15.44 8.32 11.21
C GLN A 12 14.23 7.42 10.92
N ALA A 13 14.51 6.19 10.50
CA ALA A 13 13.46 5.19 10.33
C ALA A 13 12.80 4.82 11.67
N PHE A 14 13.57 4.78 12.77
CA PHE A 14 13.07 4.41 14.09
C PHE A 14 13.53 5.42 15.13
N ARG A 15 12.59 6.00 15.88
CA ARG A 15 12.90 6.98 16.92
C ARG A 15 13.45 6.28 18.16
N ALA A 16 14.49 6.82 18.77
CA ALA A 16 15.13 6.23 19.95
C ALA A 16 14.13 6.04 21.12
N ASN A 17 13.20 6.98 21.32
CA ASN A 17 12.18 6.93 22.38
C ASN A 17 10.95 6.07 22.04
N ALA A 18 10.83 5.56 20.81
CA ALA A 18 9.70 4.75 20.35
C ALA A 18 10.14 3.52 19.53
N LEU A 19 11.40 3.08 19.71
CA LEU A 19 12.07 2.11 18.84
C LEU A 19 11.26 0.83 18.61
N TRP A 20 10.72 0.25 19.68
CA TRP A 20 9.93 -0.97 19.61
C TRP A 20 8.62 -0.79 18.85
N ARG A 21 7.92 0.33 19.09
CA ARG A 21 6.69 0.67 18.38
C ARG A 21 6.96 0.88 16.90
N ASP A 22 7.98 1.68 16.56
CA ASP A 22 8.31 1.95 15.17
C ASP A 22 8.72 0.67 14.43
N LYS A 23 9.51 -0.21 15.05
CA LYS A 23 9.85 -1.53 14.47
C LYS A 23 8.63 -2.42 14.29
N LEU A 24 7.75 -2.49 15.28
CA LEU A 24 6.52 -3.29 15.21
C LEU A 24 5.64 -2.82 14.05
N VAL A 25 5.34 -1.52 13.98
CA VAL A 25 4.57 -0.93 12.87
C VAL A 25 5.22 -1.25 11.53
N PHE A 26 6.54 -1.06 11.41
CA PHE A 26 7.23 -1.34 10.15
C PHE A 26 7.11 -2.80 9.74
N SER A 27 7.35 -3.73 10.67
CA SER A 27 7.25 -5.16 10.42
C SER A 27 5.83 -5.61 10.05
N THR A 28 4.82 -4.97 10.63
CA THR A 28 3.42 -5.20 10.30
C THR A 28 3.09 -4.71 8.88
N ILE A 29 3.60 -3.54 8.48
CA ILE A 29 3.47 -3.04 7.10
C ILE A 29 4.18 -3.97 6.12
N GLN A 30 5.38 -4.46 6.46
CA GLN A 30 6.09 -5.46 5.64
C GLN A 30 5.28 -6.76 5.49
N THR A 31 4.61 -7.19 6.57
CA THR A 31 3.74 -8.38 6.53
C THR A 31 2.54 -8.17 5.61
N PHE A 32 1.94 -6.96 5.60
CA PHE A 32 0.91 -6.58 4.64
C PHE A 32 1.45 -6.69 3.21
N GLY A 33 2.63 -6.12 2.96
CA GLY A 33 3.28 -6.16 1.65
C GLY A 33 3.57 -7.57 1.15
N THR A 34 4.09 -8.45 2.02
CA THR A 34 4.33 -9.86 1.69
C THR A 34 3.03 -10.58 1.31
N ALA A 35 1.94 -10.36 2.05
CA ALA A 35 0.65 -10.97 1.74
C ALA A 35 0.09 -10.45 0.40
N ALA A 36 0.14 -9.14 0.17
CA ALA A 36 -0.32 -8.51 -1.07
C ALA A 36 0.47 -8.99 -2.30
N THR A 37 1.80 -9.02 -2.20
CA THR A 37 2.68 -9.47 -3.29
C THR A 37 2.55 -10.97 -3.55
N THR A 38 2.35 -11.79 -2.52
CA THR A 38 2.06 -13.22 -2.68
C THR A 38 0.79 -13.42 -3.51
N ILE A 39 -0.30 -12.70 -3.20
CA ILE A 39 -1.54 -12.77 -3.99
C ILE A 39 -1.29 -12.32 -5.43
N SER A 40 -0.55 -11.22 -5.63
CA SER A 40 -0.22 -10.71 -6.96
C SER A 40 0.57 -11.73 -7.80
N GLN A 41 1.60 -12.34 -7.23
CA GLN A 41 2.43 -13.33 -7.94
C GLN A 41 1.61 -14.58 -8.30
N MET A 42 0.81 -15.08 -7.36
CA MET A 42 -0.03 -16.25 -7.63
C MET A 42 -1.08 -15.96 -8.70
N LYS A 43 -1.66 -14.76 -8.70
CA LYS A 43 -2.60 -14.34 -9.74
C LYS A 43 -1.95 -14.31 -11.12
N TRP A 44 -0.72 -13.81 -11.25
CA TRP A 44 0.02 -13.82 -12.52
C TRP A 44 0.30 -15.23 -13.03
N THR A 45 0.42 -16.20 -12.14
CA THR A 45 0.56 -17.62 -12.50
C THR A 45 -0.77 -18.34 -12.73
N GLY A 46 -1.89 -17.61 -12.81
CA GLY A 46 -3.23 -18.17 -13.08
C GLY A 46 -3.96 -18.74 -11.86
N VAL A 47 -3.46 -18.54 -10.64
CA VAL A 47 -4.12 -19.01 -9.42
C VAL A 47 -5.03 -17.92 -8.86
N ALA A 48 -6.34 -18.17 -8.93
CA ALA A 48 -7.35 -17.27 -8.40
C ALA A 48 -7.37 -17.26 -6.85
N LEU A 49 -7.86 -16.15 -6.28
CA LEU A 49 -7.91 -15.90 -4.84
C LEU A 49 -8.77 -16.94 -4.10
N ASP A 50 -9.93 -17.27 -4.67
CA ASP A 50 -10.92 -18.21 -4.16
C ASP A 50 -10.55 -19.68 -4.42
N ALA A 51 -9.66 -19.94 -5.38
CA ALA A 51 -9.12 -21.26 -5.68
C ALA A 51 -8.02 -21.71 -4.69
N ASN A 52 -7.55 -20.85 -3.79
CA ASN A 52 -6.46 -21.17 -2.86
C ASN A 52 -6.72 -20.63 -1.44
N ALA A 53 -6.90 -21.55 -0.49
CA ALA A 53 -7.18 -21.20 0.91
C ALA A 53 -6.07 -20.38 1.59
N HIS A 54 -4.81 -20.51 1.17
CA HIS A 54 -3.73 -19.65 1.68
C HIS A 54 -3.85 -18.21 1.16
N LEU A 55 -4.29 -18.02 -0.09
CA LEU A 55 -4.52 -16.68 -0.64
C LEU A 55 -5.74 -16.01 -0.02
N ALA A 56 -6.83 -16.75 0.20
CA ALA A 56 -8.00 -16.26 0.93
C ALA A 56 -7.62 -15.74 2.33
N ARG A 57 -6.87 -16.53 3.12
CA ARG A 57 -6.35 -16.11 4.43
C ARG A 57 -5.39 -14.91 4.34
N SER A 58 -4.64 -14.81 3.24
CA SER A 58 -3.74 -13.68 3.01
C SER A 58 -4.55 -12.40 2.77
N ALA A 59 -5.66 -12.46 2.03
CA ALA A 59 -6.56 -11.32 1.85
C ALA A 59 -7.25 -10.91 3.16
N GLU A 60 -7.76 -11.86 3.95
CA GLU A 60 -8.31 -11.58 5.29
C GLU A 60 -7.29 -10.88 6.19
N ARG A 61 -6.02 -11.33 6.13
CA ARG A 61 -4.92 -10.72 6.87
C ARG A 61 -4.69 -9.26 6.48
N LEU A 62 -4.86 -8.88 5.21
CA LEU A 62 -4.71 -7.47 4.80
C LEU A 62 -5.70 -6.58 5.55
N ALA A 63 -6.98 -6.99 5.63
CA ALA A 63 -8.00 -6.25 6.36
C ALA A 63 -7.68 -6.14 7.87
N HIS A 64 -7.25 -7.24 8.50
CA HIS A 64 -6.84 -7.21 9.91
C HIS A 64 -5.64 -6.29 10.16
N ILE A 65 -4.64 -6.30 9.27
CA ILE A 65 -3.49 -5.43 9.39
C ILE A 65 -3.89 -3.95 9.23
N LEU A 66 -4.75 -3.62 8.25
CA LEU A 66 -5.22 -2.24 8.09
C LEU A 66 -5.97 -1.74 9.33
N GLY A 67 -6.85 -2.56 9.91
CA GLY A 67 -7.54 -2.21 11.16
C GLY A 67 -6.58 -2.01 12.33
N TRP A 68 -5.54 -2.84 12.44
CA TRP A 68 -4.52 -2.66 13.48
C TRP A 68 -3.68 -1.39 13.27
N LEU A 69 -3.25 -1.13 12.02
CA LEU A 69 -2.46 0.04 11.65
C LEU A 69 -3.22 1.34 11.87
N ASP A 70 -4.51 1.36 11.54
CA ASP A 70 -5.41 2.48 11.84
C ASP A 70 -5.44 2.78 13.35
N GLY A 71 -5.55 1.73 14.17
CA GLY A 71 -5.44 1.84 15.62
C GLY A 71 -4.09 2.36 16.12
N GLN A 72 -3.02 2.31 15.31
CA GLN A 72 -1.70 2.85 15.69
C GLN A 72 -1.51 4.32 15.34
N LEU A 73 -2.37 4.91 14.49
CA LEU A 73 -2.36 6.34 14.21
C LEU A 73 -3.10 7.09 15.32
N ALA A 74 -2.54 8.21 15.76
CA ALA A 74 -3.11 9.02 16.84
C ALA A 74 -4.39 9.74 16.38
N ASP A 75 -4.38 10.26 15.17
CA ASP A 75 -5.43 11.08 14.56
C ASP A 75 -5.33 11.01 13.01
N PRO A 76 -6.33 11.51 12.28
CA PRO A 76 -6.33 11.53 10.81
C PRO A 76 -5.24 12.42 10.17
N GLU A 77 -4.72 13.40 10.92
CA GLU A 77 -3.79 14.43 10.43
C GLU A 77 -2.30 14.04 10.59
N SER A 78 -2.03 12.95 11.32
CA SER A 78 -0.69 12.49 11.65
C SER A 78 -0.29 11.24 10.87
N GLY A 79 1.02 11.09 10.63
CA GLY A 79 1.62 9.82 10.21
C GLY A 79 2.05 8.98 11.42
N PHE A 80 2.75 7.87 11.18
CA PHE A 80 3.30 7.02 12.25
C PHE A 80 4.40 7.72 13.07
N GLN A 81 5.07 8.72 12.49
CA GLN A 81 5.93 9.66 13.20
C GLN A 81 5.33 11.08 13.13
N PRO A 82 4.76 11.60 14.22
CA PRO A 82 4.08 12.91 14.22
C PRO A 82 5.00 14.04 13.76
N GLY A 83 4.48 14.92 12.90
CA GLY A 83 5.21 16.06 12.33
C GLY A 83 6.19 15.71 11.21
N PHE A 84 6.32 14.43 10.83
CA PHE A 84 7.22 14.00 9.77
C PHE A 84 6.53 13.08 8.77
N LEU A 85 6.98 13.12 7.52
CA LEU A 85 6.77 12.04 6.57
C LEU A 85 7.77 10.92 6.88
N SER A 86 7.32 9.77 7.37
CA SER A 86 8.19 8.64 7.71
C SER A 86 8.27 7.60 6.60
N ILE A 87 9.30 6.74 6.67
CA ILE A 87 9.38 5.58 5.79
C ILE A 87 8.17 4.66 5.95
N HIS A 88 7.58 4.57 7.15
CA HIS A 88 6.38 3.78 7.42
C HIS A 88 5.18 4.27 6.61
N ASP A 89 4.95 5.58 6.59
CA ASP A 89 3.87 6.21 5.84
C ASP A 89 4.03 5.92 4.34
N ILE A 90 5.26 6.14 3.82
CA ILE A 90 5.63 5.87 2.43
C ILE A 90 5.40 4.39 2.08
N PHE A 91 5.86 3.47 2.93
CA PHE A 91 5.80 2.04 2.67
C PHE A 91 4.37 1.51 2.73
N LEU A 92 3.55 2.00 3.66
CA LEU A 92 2.13 1.65 3.71
C LEU A 92 1.41 2.13 2.45
N ALA A 93 1.62 3.38 2.04
CA ALA A 93 1.01 3.94 0.84
C ALA A 93 1.39 3.13 -0.40
N ALA A 94 2.67 2.82 -0.57
CA ALA A 94 3.13 2.02 -1.69
C ALA A 94 2.41 0.66 -1.78
N HIS A 95 2.25 -0.06 -0.67
CA HIS A 95 1.57 -1.37 -0.70
C HIS A 95 0.06 -1.27 -0.87
N VAL A 96 -0.61 -0.33 -0.21
CA VAL A 96 -2.07 -0.16 -0.35
C VAL A 96 -2.42 0.23 -1.79
N ARG A 97 -1.71 1.22 -2.34
CA ARG A 97 -1.94 1.67 -3.71
C ARG A 97 -1.50 0.61 -4.72
N PHE A 98 -0.47 -0.19 -4.43
CA PHE A 98 -0.12 -1.38 -5.22
C PHE A 98 -1.30 -2.34 -5.36
N VAL A 99 -2.00 -2.64 -4.26
CA VAL A 99 -3.18 -3.52 -4.25
C VAL A 99 -4.33 -2.92 -5.03
N GLN A 100 -4.65 -1.64 -4.79
CA GLN A 100 -5.79 -0.97 -5.44
C GLN A 100 -5.60 -0.78 -6.95
N ALA A 101 -4.37 -0.52 -7.39
CA ALA A 101 -4.09 -0.27 -8.80
C ALA A 101 -4.07 -1.57 -9.63
N ARG A 102 -4.10 -2.75 -9.00
CA ARG A 102 -4.03 -4.05 -9.68
C ARG A 102 -5.34 -4.80 -9.55
N PRO A 103 -5.77 -5.55 -10.58
CA PRO A 103 -6.98 -6.33 -10.53
C PRO A 103 -6.75 -7.60 -9.71
N LEU A 104 -6.44 -7.51 -8.41
CA LEU A 104 -6.11 -8.65 -7.55
C LEU A 104 -7.36 -9.42 -7.08
N GLY A 105 -8.55 -8.85 -7.26
CA GLY A 105 -9.78 -9.41 -6.68
C GLY A 105 -9.90 -9.18 -5.17
N ILE A 106 -9.22 -8.13 -4.67
CA ILE A 106 -9.22 -7.72 -3.27
C ILE A 106 -9.86 -6.33 -3.20
N ASP A 107 -10.83 -6.15 -2.32
CA ASP A 107 -11.29 -4.84 -1.90
C ASP A 107 -10.79 -4.56 -0.48
N LEU A 108 -10.01 -3.48 -0.32
CA LEU A 108 -9.46 -3.09 0.97
C LEU A 108 -10.48 -2.33 1.84
N ILE A 109 -11.60 -1.85 1.28
CA ILE A 109 -12.65 -1.11 2.00
C ILE A 109 -12.04 0.00 2.87
N LEU A 110 -11.17 0.84 2.28
CA LEU A 110 -10.42 1.89 3.00
C LEU A 110 -11.28 2.82 3.86
N PRO A 111 -12.52 3.21 3.48
CA PRO A 111 -13.37 4.04 4.33
C PRO A 111 -13.64 3.46 5.74
N LYS A 112 -13.42 2.16 5.97
CA LYS A 112 -13.51 1.53 7.28
C LYS A 112 -12.34 1.89 8.22
N TYR A 113 -11.23 2.36 7.66
CA TYR A 113 -9.97 2.66 8.35
C TYR A 113 -9.68 4.15 8.20
N GLU A 114 -10.47 4.98 8.89
CA GLU A 114 -10.51 6.44 8.71
C GLU A 114 -9.14 7.10 8.71
N LYS A 115 -8.30 6.80 9.71
CA LYS A 115 -6.99 7.44 9.87
C LYS A 115 -6.00 6.99 8.81
N VAL A 116 -6.04 5.70 8.44
CA VAL A 116 -5.26 5.21 7.31
C VAL A 116 -5.73 5.84 6.00
N ALA A 117 -7.04 5.94 5.77
CA ALA A 117 -7.57 6.57 4.58
C ALA A 117 -7.11 8.03 4.46
N SER A 118 -7.26 8.82 5.53
CA SER A 118 -6.80 10.21 5.57
C SER A 118 -5.29 10.36 5.41
N LEU A 119 -4.49 9.45 6.01
CA LEU A 119 -3.04 9.42 5.77
C LEU A 119 -2.74 9.22 4.29
N LEU A 120 -3.39 8.24 3.65
CA LEU A 120 -3.17 7.94 2.25
C LEU A 120 -3.57 9.13 1.37
N GLU A 121 -4.77 9.69 1.53
CA GLU A 121 -5.25 10.86 0.77
C GLU A 121 -4.26 12.03 0.82
N ARG A 122 -3.74 12.36 2.01
CA ARG A 122 -2.72 13.42 2.14
C ARG A 122 -1.41 13.08 1.41
N LEU A 123 -1.05 11.80 1.32
CA LEU A 123 0.11 11.37 0.53
C LEU A 123 -0.19 11.43 -0.97
N ASP A 124 -1.39 11.07 -1.43
CA ASP A 124 -1.82 11.23 -2.84
C ASP A 124 -1.71 12.70 -3.29
N GLU A 125 -2.05 13.63 -2.40
CA GLU A 125 -2.04 15.06 -2.69
C GLU A 125 -0.63 15.66 -2.70
N ARG A 126 0.36 14.98 -2.13
CA ARG A 126 1.72 15.50 -2.02
C ARG A 126 2.48 15.39 -3.35
N ASP A 127 3.10 16.49 -3.78
CA ASP A 127 3.79 16.58 -5.09
C ASP A 127 4.87 15.49 -5.30
N SER A 128 5.58 15.12 -4.24
CA SER A 128 6.59 14.06 -4.28
C SER A 128 6.01 12.66 -4.57
N PHE A 129 4.70 12.46 -4.38
CA PHE A 129 4.01 11.20 -4.65
C PHE A 129 3.25 11.26 -5.97
N LYS A 130 2.63 12.40 -6.32
CA LYS A 130 2.02 12.65 -7.64
C LYS A 130 2.95 12.35 -8.80
N THR A 131 4.23 12.68 -8.63
CA THR A 131 5.28 12.51 -9.65
C THR A 131 5.86 11.10 -9.71
N ASN A 132 5.46 10.18 -8.83
CA ASN A 132 6.08 8.85 -8.69
C ASN A 132 5.28 7.74 -9.38
N PRO A 133 5.87 7.01 -10.37
CA PRO A 133 5.28 5.86 -11.06
C PRO A 133 4.72 4.76 -10.15
N ILE A 134 5.18 4.62 -8.90
CA ILE A 134 4.77 3.51 -8.03
C ILE A 134 3.29 3.54 -7.62
N TRP A 135 2.66 4.70 -7.75
CA TRP A 135 1.20 4.92 -7.64
C TRP A 135 0.43 4.40 -8.85
N TRP A 136 1.12 4.31 -9.98
CA TRP A 136 0.55 4.05 -11.28
C TRP A 136 0.94 2.63 -11.67
N TRP A 137 -0.04 1.74 -11.60
CA TRP A 137 0.01 0.52 -12.39
C TRP A 137 0.21 0.88 -13.88
N GLU A 138 0.94 0.05 -14.64
CA GLU A 138 1.24 0.31 -16.06
C GLU A 138 -0.03 0.83 -16.75
N PRO A 139 -0.01 2.08 -17.28
CA PRO A 139 -1.21 2.70 -17.81
C PRO A 139 -1.84 1.82 -18.88
N GLY A 140 -3.08 1.39 -18.63
CA GLY A 140 -3.86 0.64 -19.58
C GLY A 140 -4.25 -0.75 -19.13
N ILE A 141 -3.54 -1.43 -18.23
CA ILE A 141 -3.91 -2.83 -17.94
C ILE A 141 -5.15 -2.92 -17.04
N ILE A 142 -6.27 -3.41 -17.59
CA ILE A 142 -7.58 -3.57 -16.94
C ILE A 142 -7.85 -4.99 -16.41
N GLY A 143 -7.01 -5.95 -16.75
CA GLY A 143 -7.23 -7.35 -16.40
C GLY A 143 -6.11 -8.25 -16.86
N TYR A 144 -6.31 -9.55 -16.71
CA TYR A 144 -5.45 -10.59 -17.24
C TYR A 144 -6.29 -11.68 -17.91
N THR A 145 -5.79 -12.23 -19.01
CA THR A 145 -6.33 -13.44 -19.63
C THR A 145 -6.07 -14.68 -18.75
N PRO A 146 -6.71 -15.83 -19.00
CA PRO A 146 -6.53 -17.04 -18.19
C PRO A 146 -5.09 -17.57 -18.13
N ASP A 147 -4.26 -17.26 -19.12
CA ASP A 147 -2.83 -17.59 -19.19
C ASP A 147 -1.92 -16.53 -18.55
N GLY A 148 -2.49 -15.47 -17.97
CA GLY A 148 -1.76 -14.43 -17.25
C GLY A 148 -1.25 -13.27 -18.11
N ALA A 149 -1.59 -13.19 -19.39
CA ALA A 149 -1.23 -12.05 -20.23
C ALA A 149 -2.04 -10.79 -19.84
N PRO A 150 -1.42 -9.61 -19.77
CA PRO A 150 -2.11 -8.38 -19.40
C PRO A 150 -3.10 -7.94 -20.49
N VAL A 151 -4.28 -7.47 -20.07
CA VAL A 151 -5.32 -6.92 -20.97
C VAL A 151 -5.31 -5.39 -20.89
N PHE A 152 -5.10 -4.69 -22.00
CA PHE A 152 -5.05 -3.22 -22.04
C PHE A 152 -6.40 -2.56 -22.39
N LYS A 153 -6.66 -1.38 -21.83
CA LYS A 153 -7.78 -0.49 -22.14
C LYS A 153 -7.57 0.08 -23.54
N GLY A 154 -8.17 -0.56 -24.54
CA GLY A 154 -8.02 -0.20 -25.95
C GLY A 154 -7.45 -1.32 -26.83
N GLY A 155 -7.16 -2.50 -26.28
CA GLY A 155 -6.79 -3.69 -27.05
C GLY A 155 -5.30 -3.83 -27.36
N ASP A 156 -4.57 -2.72 -27.52
CA ASP A 156 -3.15 -2.74 -27.86
C ASP A 156 -2.23 -2.38 -26.67
N GLN A 157 -1.09 -3.06 -26.62
CA GLN A 157 0.02 -2.77 -25.72
C GLN A 157 0.60 -1.39 -26.09
N PRO A 158 0.73 -0.43 -25.15
CA PRO A 158 1.41 0.82 -25.45
C PRO A 158 2.86 0.51 -25.83
N ALA A 159 3.28 1.08 -26.97
CA ALA A 159 4.61 0.91 -27.56
C ALA A 159 5.75 1.38 -26.65
#